data_AF-A0A660SCW6-F1
#
_entry.id   AF-A0A660SCW6-F1
#
_cell.length_a   1.000
_cell.length_b   1.000
_cell.length_c   1.000
_cell.angle_alpha   90.00
_cell.angle_beta   90.00
_cell.angle_gamma   90.00
#
_symmetry.space_group_name_H-M   'P 1'
#
loop_
_entity.id
_entity.type
_entity.pdbx_description
1 polymer ?
#
loop_
_entity_poly.entity_id
_entity_poly.type
_entity_poly.pdbx_seq_one_letter_code
_entity_poly.pdbx_strand_id
1 'polypeptide(L)'
;MQNVNIIISRPSWLPRRSSKIEEAILKTLAVFSGKNQKGYCTTSQDVLCRMLDKYYKLKISRRCLNYHLKYLEKRGYIRRVRRISQDKFGRLKCLPTLYFLQQKAYNFLKGLFRFGRRIGQWFKDIPKQVIVREKIEKAKQSTDVQKGEKVPMPAWAKEILQFL
;
A
#
# COMPACT_ATOMS: atom_id res chain seq x y z
N MET A 1 45.63 3.72 17.73
CA MET A 1 44.43 3.10 18.35
C MET A 1 43.60 2.47 17.26
N GLN A 2 43.50 1.14 17.20
CA GLN A 2 42.75 0.45 16.15
C GLN A 2 41.25 0.47 16.48
N ASN A 3 40.44 1.01 15.57
CA ASN A 3 38.98 1.02 15.68
C ASN A 3 38.46 -0.42 15.50
N VAL A 4 38.10 -1.08 16.60
CA VAL A 4 37.43 -2.37 16.56
C VAL A 4 35.96 -2.14 16.19
N ASN A 5 35.61 -2.46 14.96
CA ASN A 5 34.22 -2.45 14.50
C ASN A 5 33.48 -3.65 15.12
N ILE A 6 32.80 -3.44 16.25
CA ILE A 6 31.97 -4.46 16.87
C ILE A 6 30.72 -4.65 16.00
N ILE A 7 30.74 -5.68 15.16
CA ILE A 7 29.55 -6.12 14.43
C ILE A 7 28.62 -6.76 15.47
N ILE A 8 27.69 -5.97 16.00
CA ILE A 8 26.64 -6.48 16.91
C ILE A 8 25.70 -7.36 16.06
N SER A 9 26.03 -8.64 15.94
CA SER A 9 25.15 -9.64 15.36
C SER A 9 23.89 -9.76 16.23
N ARG A 10 22.73 -9.38 15.69
CA ARG A 10 21.45 -9.45 16.42
C ARG A 10 21.17 -10.89 16.89
N PRO A 11 20.70 -11.08 18.13
CA PRO A 11 20.35 -12.40 18.66
C PRO A 11 19.20 -13.02 17.85
N SER A 12 19.31 -14.31 17.54
CA SER A 12 18.41 -15.10 16.69
C SER A 12 16.96 -15.19 17.22
N TRP A 13 16.75 -14.89 18.51
CA TRP A 13 15.48 -14.99 19.23
C TRP A 13 14.58 -13.76 19.04
N LEU A 14 15.13 -12.62 18.61
CA LEU A 14 14.31 -11.44 18.35
C LEU A 14 13.43 -11.68 17.11
N PRO A 15 12.13 -11.40 17.17
CA PRO A 15 11.24 -11.58 16.03
C PRO A 15 11.73 -10.69 14.89
N ARG A 16 12.44 -11.30 13.93
CA ARG A 16 12.89 -10.61 12.71
C ARG A 16 11.67 -9.94 12.07
N ARG A 17 11.73 -8.62 11.86
CA ARG A 17 10.73 -7.88 11.09
C ARG A 17 10.49 -8.64 9.78
N SER A 18 9.22 -8.86 9.43
CA SER A 18 8.85 -9.53 8.19
C SER A 18 9.55 -8.86 7.02
N SER A 19 10.11 -9.65 6.12
CA SER A 19 10.70 -9.09 4.91
C SER A 19 9.58 -8.51 4.02
N LYS A 20 9.89 -7.48 3.21
CA LYS A 20 8.92 -6.92 2.24
C LYS A 20 8.32 -8.01 1.33
N ILE A 21 9.12 -9.03 1.02
CA ILE A 21 8.72 -10.20 0.23
C ILE A 21 7.65 -11.02 0.97
N GLU A 22 7.87 -11.35 2.23
CA GLU A 22 6.90 -12.09 3.05
C GLU A 22 5.56 -11.35 3.17
N GLU A 23 5.61 -10.03 3.35
CA GLU A 23 4.43 -9.19 3.40
C GLU A 23 3.66 -9.22 2.07
N ALA A 24 4.37 -9.11 0.94
CA ALA A 24 3.77 -9.20 -0.39
C ALA A 24 3.14 -10.58 -0.63
N ILE A 25 3.79 -11.66 -0.22
CA ILE A 25 3.26 -13.03 -0.31
C ILE A 25 1.96 -13.14 0.50
N LEU A 26 1.95 -12.69 1.75
CA LEU A 26 0.76 -12.78 2.61
C LEU A 26 -0.41 -11.95 2.05
N LYS A 27 -0.14 -10.74 1.55
CA LYS A 27 -1.16 -9.90 0.89
C LYS A 27 -1.74 -10.60 -0.34
N THR A 28 -0.86 -11.16 -1.19
CA THR A 28 -1.27 -11.86 -2.41
C THR A 28 -2.16 -13.06 -2.08
N LEU A 29 -1.77 -13.88 -1.10
CA LEU A 29 -2.56 -15.02 -0.64
C LEU A 29 -3.91 -14.58 -0.05
N ALA A 30 -3.95 -13.48 0.71
CA ALA A 30 -5.17 -12.95 1.29
C ALA A 30 -6.16 -12.49 0.21
N VAL A 31 -5.67 -11.81 -0.84
CA VAL A 31 -6.49 -11.42 -1.99
C VAL A 31 -7.07 -12.65 -2.69
N PHE A 32 -6.28 -13.69 -2.93
CA PHE A 32 -6.79 -14.92 -3.54
C PHE A 32 -7.81 -15.66 -2.68
N SER A 33 -7.58 -15.73 -1.36
CA SER A 33 -8.54 -16.34 -0.43
C SER A 33 -9.86 -15.57 -0.43
N GLY A 34 -9.80 -14.23 -0.40
CA GLY A 34 -10.97 -13.36 -0.43
C GLY A 34 -11.74 -13.46 -1.75
N LYS A 35 -11.06 -13.50 -2.90
CA LYS A 35 -11.69 -13.63 -4.23
C LYS A 35 -12.49 -14.92 -4.36
N ASN A 36 -11.99 -16.02 -3.81
CA ASN A 36 -12.65 -17.32 -3.91
C ASN A 36 -13.67 -17.56 -2.80
N GLN A 37 -13.82 -16.63 -1.84
CA GLN A 37 -14.67 -16.76 -0.65
C GLN A 37 -14.45 -18.07 0.14
N LYS A 38 -13.24 -18.63 0.04
CA LYS A 38 -12.85 -19.87 0.71
C LYS A 38 -11.75 -19.53 1.71
N GLY A 39 -11.72 -20.26 2.83
CA GLY A 39 -10.67 -20.15 3.85
C GLY A 39 -9.29 -20.65 3.39
N TYR A 40 -9.17 -21.03 2.11
CA TYR A 40 -7.94 -21.49 1.48
C TYR A 40 -7.78 -20.90 0.09
N CYS A 41 -6.53 -20.84 -0.35
CA CYS A 41 -6.14 -20.42 -1.68
C CYS A 41 -5.52 -21.61 -2.43
N THR A 42 -6.02 -21.86 -3.65
CA THR A 42 -5.44 -22.80 -4.62
C THR A 42 -4.66 -22.00 -5.67
N THR A 43 -3.35 -21.84 -5.50
CA THR A 43 -2.50 -21.17 -6.50
C THR A 43 -1.27 -22.01 -6.80
N SER A 44 -0.84 -22.01 -8.07
CA SER A 44 0.45 -22.59 -8.42
C SER A 44 1.57 -21.63 -8.01
N GLN A 45 2.76 -22.17 -7.75
CA GLN A 45 3.93 -21.36 -7.39
C GLN A 45 4.31 -20.38 -8.51
N ASP A 46 4.16 -20.80 -9.76
CA ASP A 46 4.47 -19.97 -10.93
C ASP A 46 3.50 -18.78 -11.03
N VAL A 47 2.21 -19.00 -10.77
CA VAL A 47 1.22 -17.91 -10.72
C VAL A 47 1.57 -16.94 -9.60
N LEU A 48 1.98 -17.46 -8.43
CA LEU A 48 2.35 -16.61 -7.30
C LEU A 48 3.59 -15.74 -7.63
N CYS A 49 4.62 -16.31 -8.25
CA CYS A 49 5.77 -15.56 -8.75
C CYS A 49 5.36 -14.46 -9.75
N ARG A 50 4.49 -14.78 -10.72
CA ARG A 50 4.00 -13.79 -11.70
C ARG A 50 3.24 -12.64 -11.05
N MET A 51 2.42 -12.92 -10.04
CA MET A 51 1.68 -11.87 -9.32
C MET A 51 2.59 -10.98 -8.48
N LEU A 52 3.61 -11.57 -7.84
CA LEU A 52 4.60 -10.80 -7.07
C LEU A 52 5.39 -9.84 -7.97
N ASP A 53 5.77 -10.28 -9.17
CA ASP A 53 6.42 -9.42 -10.15
C ASP A 53 5.46 -8.33 -10.66
N LYS A 54 4.24 -8.70 -11.04
CA LYS A 54 3.25 -7.76 -11.59
C LYS A 54 2.91 -6.63 -10.62
N TYR A 55 2.56 -6.95 -9.37
CA TYR A 55 2.00 -5.99 -8.42
C TYR A 55 3.03 -5.35 -7.49
N TYR A 56 4.11 -6.07 -7.17
CA TYR A 56 5.11 -5.60 -6.20
C TYR A 56 6.48 -5.35 -6.85
N LYS A 57 6.63 -5.60 -8.16
CA LYS A 57 7.89 -5.54 -8.90
C LYS A 57 8.99 -6.40 -8.27
N LEU A 58 8.56 -7.52 -7.67
CA LEU A 58 9.45 -8.49 -7.01
C LEU A 58 9.67 -9.68 -7.92
N LYS A 59 10.80 -9.69 -8.64
CA LYS A 59 11.25 -10.86 -9.42
C LYS A 59 11.89 -11.89 -8.50
N ILE A 60 11.20 -13.00 -8.29
CA ILE A 60 11.63 -14.05 -7.35
C ILE A 60 11.58 -15.42 -8.03
N SER A 61 12.65 -16.20 -7.88
CA SER A 61 12.68 -17.58 -8.37
C SER A 61 11.83 -18.51 -7.50
N ARG A 62 11.33 -19.61 -8.05
CA ARG A 62 10.54 -20.61 -7.31
C ARG A 62 11.25 -21.14 -6.07
N ARG A 63 12.57 -21.32 -6.15
CA ARG A 63 13.39 -21.79 -5.02
C ARG A 63 13.37 -20.77 -3.88
N CYS A 64 13.61 -19.49 -4.20
CA CYS A 64 13.54 -18.40 -3.23
C CYS A 64 12.14 -18.27 -2.61
N LEU A 65 11.10 -18.35 -3.45
CA LEU A 65 9.71 -18.34 -2.97
C LEU A 65 9.45 -19.50 -1.98
N ASN A 66 9.95 -20.70 -2.27
CA ASN A 66 9.79 -21.85 -1.38
C ASN A 66 10.48 -21.67 -0.02
N TYR A 67 11.63 -20.99 0.03
CA TYR A 67 12.27 -20.63 1.30
C TYR A 67 11.39 -19.67 2.11
N HIS A 68 10.87 -18.61 1.50
CA HIS A 68 9.98 -17.67 2.19
C HIS A 68 8.67 -18.33 2.64
N LEU A 69 8.08 -19.20 1.81
CA LEU A 69 6.89 -19.97 2.20
C LEU A 69 7.16 -20.92 3.37
N LYS A 70 8.31 -21.62 3.36
CA LYS A 70 8.72 -22.49 4.50
C LYS A 70 8.93 -21.66 5.77
N TYR A 71 9.50 -20.47 5.64
CA TYR A 71 9.70 -19.57 6.76
C TYR A 71 8.37 -19.04 7.34
N LEU A 72 7.44 -18.61 6.48
CA LEU A 72 6.10 -18.19 6.88
C LEU A 72 5.31 -19.32 7.56
N GLU A 73 5.47 -20.55 7.08
CA GLU A 73 4.87 -21.74 7.66
C GLU A 73 5.45 -22.05 9.05
N LYS A 74 6.78 -22.04 9.20
CA LYS A 74 7.44 -22.21 10.50
C LYS A 74 7.01 -21.16 11.53
N ARG A 75 6.70 -19.94 11.08
CA ARG A 75 6.23 -18.86 11.94
C ARG A 75 4.74 -18.91 12.27
N GLY A 76 3.99 -19.86 11.71
CA GLY A 76 2.55 -19.98 11.92
C GLY A 76 1.74 -18.86 11.25
N TYR A 77 2.19 -18.36 10.10
CA TYR A 77 1.39 -17.44 9.30
C TYR A 77 0.53 -18.19 8.27
N ILE A 78 1.08 -19.26 7.70
CA ILE A 78 0.42 -20.07 6.69
C ILE A 78 0.54 -21.54 7.04
N ARG A 79 -0.39 -22.35 6.54
CA ARG A 79 -0.28 -23.80 6.49
C ARG A 79 -0.37 -24.25 5.03
N ARG A 80 0.55 -25.12 4.59
CA ARG A 80 0.54 -25.67 3.24
C ARG A 80 0.06 -27.12 3.25
N VAL A 81 -0.86 -27.45 2.36
CA VAL A 81 -1.32 -28.83 2.17
C VAL A 81 -1.06 -29.22 0.73
N ARG A 82 -0.14 -30.16 0.53
CA ARG A 82 0.14 -30.74 -0.79
C ARG A 82 -0.99 -31.70 -1.15
N ARG A 83 -1.37 -31.69 -2.43
CA ARG A 83 -2.45 -32.52 -2.94
C ARG A 83 -1.91 -33.46 -4.00
N ILE A 84 -2.21 -34.73 -3.83
CA ILE A 84 -1.91 -35.79 -4.79
C ILE A 84 -3.24 -36.47 -5.07
N SER A 85 -3.50 -36.75 -6.34
CA SER A 85 -4.69 -37.45 -6.81
C SER A 85 -4.25 -38.53 -7.79
N GLN A 86 -4.99 -39.62 -7.88
CA GLN A 86 -4.78 -40.63 -8.91
C GLN A 86 -5.67 -40.30 -10.12
N ASP A 87 -5.11 -40.43 -11.30
CA ASP A 87 -5.84 -40.35 -12.56
C ASP A 87 -6.57 -41.66 -12.85
N LYS A 88 -7.48 -41.66 -13.83
CA LYS A 88 -8.24 -42.85 -14.26
C LYS A 88 -7.33 -44.03 -14.67
N PHE A 89 -6.12 -43.73 -15.13
CA PHE A 89 -5.10 -44.70 -15.52
C PHE A 89 -4.15 -45.10 -14.38
N GLY A 90 -4.48 -44.80 -13.12
CA GLY A 90 -3.65 -45.12 -11.95
C GLY A 90 -2.40 -44.24 -11.78
N ARG A 91 -2.18 -43.26 -12.65
CA ARG A 91 -1.02 -42.35 -12.57
C ARG A 91 -1.21 -41.31 -11.47
N LEU A 92 -0.15 -41.01 -10.72
CA LEU A 92 -0.18 -39.94 -9.71
C LEU A 92 -0.12 -38.57 -10.38
N LYS A 93 -1.12 -37.73 -10.08
CA LYS A 93 -1.22 -36.32 -10.49
C LYS A 93 -0.98 -35.41 -9.30
N CYS A 94 0.07 -34.61 -9.37
CA CYS A 94 0.33 -33.56 -8.39
C CYS A 94 -0.59 -32.36 -8.67
N LEU A 95 -1.48 -32.07 -7.73
CA LEU A 95 -2.37 -30.93 -7.80
C LEU A 95 -1.72 -29.69 -7.15
N PRO A 96 -2.17 -28.46 -7.48
CA PRO A 96 -1.70 -27.25 -6.83
C PRO A 96 -1.84 -27.34 -5.31
N THR A 97 -0.83 -26.81 -4.62
CA THR A 97 -0.79 -26.78 -3.15
C THR A 97 -1.90 -25.86 -2.62
N LEU A 98 -2.55 -26.29 -1.54
CA LEU A 98 -3.47 -25.45 -0.80
C LEU A 98 -2.70 -24.61 0.21
N TYR A 99 -3.03 -23.33 0.25
CA TYR A 99 -2.50 -22.37 1.21
C TYR A 99 -3.63 -21.93 2.13
N PHE A 100 -3.50 -22.23 3.42
CA PHE A 100 -4.41 -21.74 4.46
C PHE A 100 -3.74 -20.59 5.19
N LEU A 101 -4.40 -19.44 5.25
CA LEU A 101 -3.97 -18.32 6.08
C LEU A 101 -4.39 -18.58 7.52
N GLN A 102 -3.45 -18.51 8.45
CA GLN A 102 -3.74 -18.66 9.87
C GLN A 102 -4.17 -17.32 10.48
N GLN A 103 -4.85 -17.37 11.64
CA GLN A 103 -5.32 -16.17 12.34
C GLN A 103 -4.20 -15.16 12.60
N LYS A 104 -2.98 -15.65 12.87
CA LYS A 104 -1.78 -14.83 13.04
C LYS A 104 -1.46 -13.96 11.82
N ALA A 105 -1.66 -14.48 10.60
CA ALA A 105 -1.48 -13.71 9.37
C ALA A 105 -2.55 -12.64 9.21
N TYR A 106 -3.80 -12.94 9.52
CA TYR A 106 -4.87 -11.93 9.49
C TYR A 106 -4.63 -10.82 10.51
N ASN A 107 -4.17 -11.15 11.72
CA ASN A 107 -3.83 -10.15 12.73
C ASN A 107 -2.66 -9.26 12.28
N PHE A 108 -1.64 -9.86 11.67
CA PHE A 108 -0.52 -9.12 11.09
C PHE A 108 -0.97 -8.17 9.97
N LEU A 109 -1.80 -8.66 9.03
CA LEU A 109 -2.34 -7.85 7.94
C LEU A 109 -3.27 -6.73 8.46
N LYS A 110 -4.12 -7.01 9.45
CA LYS A 110 -4.98 -6.00 10.10
C LYS A 110 -4.16 -4.86 10.70
N GLY A 111 -3.02 -5.17 11.35
CA GLY A 111 -2.09 -4.15 11.84
C GLY A 111 -1.59 -3.24 10.71
N LEU A 112 -1.23 -3.84 9.57
CA LEU A 112 -0.79 -3.12 8.38
C LEU A 112 -1.89 -2.24 7.76
N PHE A 113 -3.13 -2.75 7.67
CA PHE A 113 -4.28 -2.02 7.14
C PHE A 113 -4.74 -0.89 8.06
N ARG A 114 -4.69 -1.07 9.40
CA ARG A 114 -4.96 0.02 10.36
C ARG A 114 -3.94 1.13 10.21
N PHE A 115 -2.67 0.79 9.97
CA PHE A 115 -1.62 1.76 9.70
C PHE A 115 -1.85 2.50 8.38
N GLY A 116 -2.26 1.78 7.32
CA GLY A 116 -2.64 2.38 6.04
C GLY A 116 -3.87 3.28 6.10
N ARG A 117 -4.90 2.94 6.89
CA ARG A 117 -6.05 3.84 7.13
C ARG A 117 -5.66 5.08 7.96
N ARG A 118 -4.76 4.92 8.93
CA ARG A 118 -4.25 6.03 9.75
C ARG A 118 -3.39 7.00 8.92
N ILE A 119 -2.55 6.47 8.03
CA ILE A 119 -1.81 7.26 7.01
C ILE A 119 -2.78 7.88 5.99
N GLY A 120 -3.78 7.13 5.52
CA GLY A 120 -4.78 7.65 4.57
C GLY A 120 -5.69 8.73 5.16
N GLN A 121 -5.94 8.69 6.47
CA GLN A 121 -6.57 9.79 7.20
C GLN A 121 -5.62 11.00 7.26
N TRP A 122 -4.35 10.81 7.62
CA TRP A 122 -3.33 11.88 7.58
C TRP A 122 -3.22 12.53 6.19
N PHE A 123 -3.25 11.76 5.10
CA PHE A 123 -3.26 12.30 3.74
C PHE A 123 -4.59 12.95 3.34
N LYS A 124 -5.74 12.54 3.91
CA LYS A 124 -7.02 13.26 3.76
C LYS A 124 -7.04 14.60 4.48
N ASP A 125 -6.19 14.78 5.48
CA ASP A 125 -6.04 16.04 6.22
C ASP A 125 -5.06 17.02 5.53
N ILE A 126 -4.27 16.55 4.54
CA ILE A 126 -3.24 17.35 3.84
C ILE A 126 -3.79 18.31 2.75
N PRO A 127 -4.93 18.13 2.04
CA PRO A 127 -5.32 19.02 0.95
C PRO A 127 -6.34 20.11 1.35
N LYS A 128 -6.35 20.60 2.61
CA LYS A 128 -7.15 21.81 2.94
C LYS A 128 -6.35 23.11 2.87
N GLN A 129 -5.03 23.08 3.01
CA GLN A 129 -4.24 24.32 3.04
C GLN A 129 -3.86 24.84 1.64
N VAL A 130 -3.79 23.98 0.63
CA VAL A 130 -3.43 24.37 -0.75
C VAL A 130 -4.62 25.02 -1.48
N ILE A 131 -5.83 24.47 -1.30
CA ILE A 131 -7.06 24.98 -1.93
C ILE A 131 -7.45 26.37 -1.38
N VAL A 132 -7.13 26.65 -0.11
CA VAL A 132 -7.38 27.97 0.50
C VAL A 132 -6.43 29.03 -0.06
N ARG A 133 -5.17 28.68 -0.35
CA ARG A 133 -4.20 29.61 -0.96
C ARG A 133 -4.57 29.97 -2.40
N GLU A 134 -4.99 29.01 -3.21
CA GLU A 134 -5.47 29.28 -4.58
C GLU A 134 -6.72 30.16 -4.60
N LYS A 135 -7.62 30.03 -3.62
CA LYS A 135 -8.80 30.91 -3.49
C LYS A 135 -8.43 32.34 -3.07
N ILE A 136 -7.45 32.50 -2.19
CA ILE A 136 -6.96 33.84 -1.77
C ILE A 136 -6.23 34.55 -2.91
N GLU A 137 -5.44 33.83 -3.71
CA GLU A 137 -4.74 34.41 -4.87
C GLU A 137 -5.70 34.84 -5.99
N LYS A 138 -6.74 34.03 -6.27
CA LYS A 138 -7.81 34.42 -7.21
C LYS A 138 -8.62 35.62 -6.73
N ALA A 139 -8.89 35.71 -5.42
CA ALA A 139 -9.59 36.87 -4.83
C ALA A 139 -8.77 38.16 -4.92
N LYS A 140 -7.44 38.08 -4.76
CA LYS A 140 -6.51 39.21 -4.96
C LYS A 140 -6.44 39.65 -6.41
N GLN A 141 -6.36 38.71 -7.36
CA GLN A 141 -6.38 39.02 -8.79
C GLN A 141 -7.69 39.69 -9.23
N SER A 142 -8.84 39.32 -8.66
CA SER A 142 -10.11 39.99 -8.96
C SER A 142 -10.23 41.40 -8.37
N THR A 143 -9.50 41.72 -7.30
CA THR A 143 -9.53 43.08 -6.69
C THR A 143 -8.56 44.04 -7.38
N ASP A 144 -7.49 43.55 -8.00
CA ASP A 144 -6.57 44.40 -8.77
C ASP A 144 -7.12 44.76 -10.16
N VAL A 145 -8.02 43.97 -10.74
CA VAL A 145 -8.70 44.29 -12.02
C VAL A 145 -9.71 45.44 -11.88
N GLN A 146 -10.26 45.69 -10.68
CA GLN A 146 -11.21 46.80 -10.45
C GLN A 146 -10.54 48.16 -10.18
N LYS A 147 -9.21 48.23 -10.05
CA LYS A 147 -8.48 49.49 -9.81
C LYS A 147 -8.12 50.27 -11.09
N GLY A 148 -8.51 49.78 -12.27
CA GLY A 148 -8.15 50.38 -13.56
C GLY A 148 -9.24 51.18 -14.27
N GLU A 149 -10.50 51.15 -13.80
CA GLU A 149 -11.58 51.81 -14.52
C GLU A 149 -11.86 53.19 -13.92
N LYS A 150 -11.34 54.24 -14.57
CA LYS A 150 -11.72 55.63 -14.30
C LYS A 150 -13.21 55.78 -14.54
N VAL A 151 -14.00 55.70 -13.47
CA VAL A 151 -15.42 56.08 -13.52
C VAL A 151 -15.46 57.58 -13.84
N PRO A 152 -16.12 58.01 -14.95
CA PRO A 152 -16.27 59.42 -15.22
C PRO A 152 -17.06 60.08 -14.09
N MET A 153 -16.54 61.21 -13.60
CA MET A 153 -17.13 61.96 -12.51
C MET A 153 -18.60 62.29 -12.84
N PRO A 154 -19.56 61.93 -11.98
CA PRO A 154 -20.96 62.16 -12.27
C PRO A 154 -21.25 63.67 -12.28
N ALA A 155 -22.12 64.12 -13.19
CA ALA A 155 -22.30 65.53 -13.53
C ALA A 155 -22.59 66.44 -12.31
N TRP A 156 -23.29 65.91 -11.29
CA TRP A 156 -23.61 66.61 -10.05
C TRP A 156 -22.38 66.97 -9.20
N ALA A 157 -21.27 66.24 -9.34
CA ALA A 157 -20.04 66.52 -8.58
C ALA A 157 -19.20 67.65 -9.20
N LYS A 158 -19.46 68.05 -10.46
CA LYS A 158 -18.83 69.22 -11.09
C LYS A 158 -19.42 70.54 -10.60
N GLU A 159 -20.70 70.57 -10.24
CA GLU A 159 -21.39 71.78 -9.77
C GLU A 159 -20.91 72.21 -8.37
N ILE A 160 -20.53 71.26 -7.52
CA ILE A 160 -20.04 71.52 -6.16
C ILE A 160 -18.66 72.21 -6.16
N LEU A 161 -17.85 72.00 -7.21
CA LEU A 161 -16.50 72.58 -7.34
C LEU A 161 -16.50 74.00 -7.91
N GLN A 162 -17.63 74.52 -8.39
CA GLN A 162 -17.77 75.92 -8.83
C GLN A 162 -18.24 76.86 -7.71
N PHE A 163 -18.62 76.32 -6.55
CA PHE A 163 -19.06 77.06 -5.37
C PHE A 163 -18.01 77.12 -4.23
N LEU A 164 -16.82 76.55 -4.45
CA LEU A 164 -15.62 76.71 -3.62
C LEU A 164 -14.61 77.59 -4.36
#